data_AF-A0A7S0HEV6-F1
#
_entry.id   AF-A0A7S0HEV6-F1
#
_cell.length_a   1.000
_cell.length_b   1.000
_cell.length_c   1.000
_cell.angle_alpha   90.00
_cell.angle_beta   90.00
_cell.angle_gamma   90.00
#
_symmetry.space_group_name_H-M   'P 1'
#
loop_
_entity.id
_entity.type
_entity.pdbx_description
1 polymer ?
#
loop_
_entity_poly.entity_id
_entity_poly.type
_entity_poly.pdbx_seq_one_letter_code
_entity_poly.pdbx_strand_id
1 'polypeptide(L)'
;QQAAGGNYSLQLGWVINGCRVPVGVEGEEKAGVYYFSFPRLQSADSFYFVTDTRPGSEPLDPVRFQLEVTSTPSDSPWQLDDSNWTLKSGTRCQWDLYTTACIPSWEESYPTSLQRGGDNVVNLVPPLHEVVGTFYYVLPVVFGCWSGALLGAIGRPRLGVICFSVTFLCPGCLEVYAGISELVYGQAIDSVYWLVLAFVALVTGLLLVFWEENFLKFLPFNALLTHCAINFHYFFVVRRNEFQILPSGSILLLCWLGVQALRFLAIRRAWRGIADDLEHYNEIWQRLASSEETRRQLEELRDKILAGPETWRQGAIYQLQGDQHRHSTSMLERLVRQDARRIACLDQLYSQAMLLELPFLRKVKELARRWGGLVQEQREEEEGEVRWVRYEGDEMPHRPGWARLKGFDRSIEKLCRSYKGEVWRLLDVVRQSIVLESVEELRRCLQGVREDEEVVILRVKNRLDPGYSSQQSGAYRDLCLSVRLDNEETRRLGLSLHVCELQLSLKDYKSWAMHSDGHKRYVAYRNTRGE
;
A
#
# COMPACT_ATOMS: atom_id res chain seq x y z
N GLN A 1 24.17 36.30 56.11
CA GLN A 1 24.08 34.86 56.40
C GLN A 1 25.51 34.34 56.49
N GLN A 2 26.00 34.17 57.71
CA GLN A 2 27.31 33.54 57.96
C GLN A 2 27.21 32.07 57.55
N ALA A 3 28.15 31.60 56.73
CA ALA A 3 28.27 30.20 56.36
C ALA A 3 28.49 29.38 57.64
N ALA A 4 27.46 28.64 58.05
CA ALA A 4 27.59 27.62 59.07
C ALA A 4 28.46 26.50 58.48
N GLY A 5 29.78 26.58 58.73
CA GLY A 5 30.73 25.48 58.57
C GLY A 5 30.48 24.39 59.61
N GLY A 6 29.27 23.84 59.63
CA GLY A 6 29.00 22.58 60.30
C GLY A 6 29.46 21.46 59.39
N ASN A 7 30.23 20.51 59.92
CA ASN A 7 30.59 19.26 59.24
C ASN A 7 29.33 18.54 58.76
N TYR A 8 28.92 18.76 57.51
CA TYR A 8 27.97 17.91 56.83
C TYR A 8 28.71 16.63 56.48
N SER A 9 28.42 15.52 57.15
CA SER A 9 28.99 14.22 56.77
C SER A 9 28.06 13.57 55.74
N LEU A 10 27.99 14.12 54.52
CA LEU A 10 27.40 13.37 53.40
C LEU A 10 28.32 12.16 53.16
N GLN A 11 27.87 10.97 53.55
CA GLN A 11 28.59 9.75 53.24
C GLN A 11 28.18 9.31 51.84
N LEU A 12 29.11 9.37 50.90
CA LEU A 12 28.96 8.80 49.56
C LEU A 12 29.74 7.49 49.49
N GLY A 13 29.14 6.47 48.88
CA GLY A 13 29.84 5.23 48.57
C GLY A 13 29.33 4.58 47.30
N TRP A 14 30.04 3.55 46.87
CA TRP A 14 29.73 2.82 45.63
C TRP A 14 29.24 1.41 45.92
N VAL A 15 28.32 0.95 45.10
CA VAL A 15 27.75 -0.39 45.16
C VAL A 15 28.06 -1.12 43.86
N ILE A 16 28.74 -2.26 43.96
CA ILE A 16 29.09 -3.12 42.84
C ILE A 16 28.36 -4.45 43.05
N ASN A 17 27.52 -4.87 42.10
CA ASN A 17 26.71 -6.08 42.21
C ASN A 17 25.93 -6.19 43.53
N GLY A 18 25.41 -5.07 44.04
CA GLY A 18 24.67 -5.02 45.31
C GLY A 18 25.53 -4.99 46.59
N CYS A 19 26.86 -5.03 46.47
CA CYS A 19 27.79 -4.98 47.60
C CYS A 19 28.48 -3.62 47.72
N ARG A 20 28.55 -3.06 48.94
CA ARG A 20 29.33 -1.84 49.21
C ARG A 20 30.81 -2.11 48.98
N VAL A 21 31.49 -1.21 48.27
CA VAL A 21 32.94 -1.30 48.05
C VAL A 21 33.67 -0.69 49.24
N PRO A 22 34.53 -1.43 49.97
CA PRO A 22 35.28 -0.87 51.07
C PRO A 22 36.34 0.14 50.59
N VAL A 23 36.33 1.27 51.32
CA VAL A 23 37.20 2.45 51.33
C VAL A 23 38.61 2.24 50.77
N GLY A 24 38.79 2.63 49.51
CA GLY A 24 40.06 3.00 48.89
C GLY A 24 39.88 4.18 47.93
N VAL A 25 38.79 4.93 48.09
CA VAL A 25 38.41 6.08 47.26
C VAL A 25 38.95 7.32 47.94
N GLU A 26 39.79 8.06 47.23
CA GLU A 26 40.24 9.38 47.67
C GLU A 26 39.17 10.40 47.26
N GLY A 27 38.64 11.14 48.24
CA GLY A 27 37.60 12.14 48.03
C GLY A 27 38.07 13.53 48.45
N GLU A 28 37.83 14.54 47.62
CA GLU A 28 38.08 15.94 47.95
C GLU A 28 36.87 16.81 47.58
N GLU A 29 36.47 17.71 48.50
CA GLU A 29 35.43 18.70 48.25
C GLU A 29 36.08 20.04 47.85
N LYS A 30 35.73 20.57 46.67
CA LYS A 30 36.13 21.93 46.24
C LYS A 30 34.93 22.70 45.75
N ALA A 31 34.72 23.89 46.32
CA ALA A 31 33.64 24.80 45.92
C ALA A 31 32.25 24.15 45.88
N GLY A 32 31.98 23.20 46.78
CA GLY A 32 30.70 22.46 46.84
C GLY A 32 30.56 21.33 45.81
N VAL A 33 31.63 20.98 45.08
CA VAL A 33 31.71 19.81 44.19
C VAL A 33 32.56 18.73 44.87
N TYR A 34 32.05 17.51 44.86
CA TYR A 34 32.73 16.34 45.42
C TYR A 34 33.43 15.57 44.31
N TYR A 35 34.76 15.50 44.38
CA TYR A 35 35.59 14.73 43.46
C TYR A 35 35.99 13.41 44.11
N PHE A 36 35.87 12.31 43.36
CA PHE A 36 36.26 10.98 43.81
C PHE A 36 37.25 10.38 42.82
N SER A 37 38.39 9.93 43.32
CA SER A 37 39.41 9.24 42.52
C SER A 37 39.50 7.78 42.94
N PHE A 38 39.61 6.91 41.94
CA PHE A 38 39.77 5.49 42.13
C PHE A 38 41.16 5.06 41.65
N PRO A 39 41.90 4.27 42.43
CA PRO A 39 43.25 3.83 42.06
C PRO A 39 43.27 2.88 40.84
N ARG A 40 42.11 2.33 40.47
CA ARG A 40 41.91 1.47 39.29
C ARG A 40 40.53 1.74 38.71
N LEU A 41 40.38 1.56 37.39
CA LEU A 41 39.08 1.61 36.72
C LEU A 41 38.11 0.63 37.41
N GLN A 42 36.98 1.15 37.90
CA GLN A 42 35.93 0.36 38.53
C GLN A 42 34.71 0.28 37.60
N SER A 43 34.02 -0.85 37.62
CA SER A 43 32.65 -0.94 37.11
C SER A 43 31.72 -0.77 38.30
N ALA A 44 30.75 0.13 38.19
CA ALA A 44 29.78 0.37 39.26
C ALA A 44 28.36 0.42 38.70
N ASP A 45 27.49 -0.37 39.32
CA ASP A 45 26.08 -0.47 38.92
C ASP A 45 25.24 0.56 39.68
N SER A 46 25.70 1.01 40.85
CA SER A 46 25.01 2.02 41.64
C SER A 46 25.98 2.77 42.56
N PHE A 47 25.55 3.94 43.01
CA PHE A 47 26.18 4.63 44.14
C PHE A 47 25.11 4.92 45.20
N TYR A 48 25.53 5.12 46.44
CA TYR A 48 24.63 5.47 47.52
C TYR A 48 25.10 6.72 48.24
N PHE A 49 24.16 7.50 48.74
CA PHE A 49 24.42 8.61 49.65
C PHE A 49 23.54 8.50 50.89
N VAL A 50 24.08 8.95 52.03
CA VAL A 50 23.37 8.97 53.31
C VAL A 50 23.03 10.41 53.68
N THR A 51 21.75 10.69 53.95
CA THR A 51 21.28 12.02 54.37
C THR A 51 21.69 12.35 55.80
N ASP A 52 21.60 13.63 56.18
CA ASP A 52 21.98 14.10 57.51
C ASP A 52 21.19 13.36 58.61
N THR A 53 21.92 12.83 59.60
CA THR A 53 21.36 12.04 60.70
C THR A 53 20.78 12.89 61.84
N ARG A 54 21.01 14.21 61.82
CA ARG A 54 20.50 15.14 62.85
C ARG A 54 18.97 15.27 62.75
N PRO A 55 18.22 15.22 63.88
CA PRO A 55 16.78 15.51 63.88
C PRO A 55 16.49 16.94 63.43
N GLY A 56 15.42 17.17 62.64
CA GLY A 56 15.04 18.51 62.17
C GLY A 56 15.65 18.94 60.84
N SER A 57 16.48 18.09 60.22
CA SER A 57 17.11 18.32 58.91
C SER A 57 16.25 17.87 57.72
N GLU A 58 15.01 17.41 57.95
CA GLU A 58 14.11 16.83 56.92
C GLU A 58 13.90 17.73 55.70
N PRO A 59 13.82 19.06 55.83
CA PRO A 59 13.73 19.95 54.67
C PRO A 59 15.00 19.99 53.79
N LEU A 60 16.13 19.49 54.28
CA LEU A 60 17.42 19.45 53.58
C LEU A 60 17.65 18.14 52.82
N ASP A 61 16.73 17.18 52.95
CA ASP A 61 16.79 15.88 52.27
C ASP A 61 16.58 15.89 50.75
N PRO A 62 15.90 16.86 50.10
CA PRO A 62 15.83 16.89 48.65
C PRO A 62 17.23 17.19 48.08
N VAL A 63 17.95 16.14 47.70
CA VAL A 63 19.30 16.27 47.14
C VAL A 63 19.17 16.48 45.63
N ARG A 64 19.96 17.43 45.11
CA ARG A 64 20.25 17.51 43.67
C ARG A 64 21.71 17.14 43.47
N PHE A 65 21.98 16.24 42.52
CA PHE A 65 23.32 15.82 42.17
C PHE A 65 23.46 15.63 40.66
N GLN A 66 24.71 15.69 40.23
CA GLN A 66 25.17 15.37 38.89
C GLN A 66 26.39 14.47 39.04
N LEU A 67 26.35 13.32 38.36
CA LEU A 67 27.47 12.40 38.30
C LEU A 67 28.15 12.55 36.95
N GLU A 68 29.32 13.16 36.96
CA GLU A 68 30.22 13.18 35.83
C GLU A 68 31.39 12.25 36.07
N VAL A 69 31.81 11.58 35.00
CA VAL A 69 32.92 10.63 35.03
C VAL A 69 33.92 11.03 33.96
N THR A 70 35.19 11.06 34.33
CA THR A 70 36.30 11.21 33.40
C THR A 70 37.16 9.95 33.41
N SER A 71 37.62 9.54 32.22
CA SER A 71 38.64 8.49 32.08
C SER A 71 40.07 9.06 32.06
N THR A 72 40.22 10.39 32.12
CA THR A 72 41.53 11.06 32.08
C THR A 72 42.15 11.00 33.47
N PRO A 73 43.29 10.30 33.65
CA PRO A 73 43.96 10.25 34.95
C PRO A 73 44.52 11.64 35.31
N SER A 74 44.29 12.08 36.55
CA SER A 74 44.78 13.36 37.06
C SER A 74 44.92 13.31 38.59
N ASP A 75 46.03 13.83 39.10
CA ASP A 75 46.22 14.07 40.54
C ASP A 75 45.47 15.33 41.00
N SER A 76 44.88 16.08 40.07
CA SER A 76 44.15 17.32 40.31
C SER A 76 42.92 17.41 39.38
N PRO A 77 41.90 16.54 39.57
CA PRO A 77 40.74 16.45 38.67
C PRO A 77 39.96 17.76 38.53
N TRP A 78 39.94 18.63 39.55
CA TRP A 78 39.31 19.96 39.50
C TRP A 78 40.00 20.95 38.55
N GLN A 79 41.16 20.61 37.98
CA GLN A 79 41.84 21.40 36.94
C GLN A 79 41.57 20.88 35.52
N LEU A 80 40.87 19.76 35.37
CA LEU A 80 40.52 19.23 34.06
C LEU A 80 39.47 20.11 33.38
N ASP A 81 39.62 20.35 32.08
CA ASP A 81 38.60 21.03 31.27
C ASP A 81 37.28 20.25 31.28
N ASP A 82 36.15 20.96 31.27
CA ASP A 82 34.78 20.41 31.24
C ASP A 82 34.56 19.38 30.12
N SER A 83 35.28 19.52 29.00
CA SER A 83 35.20 18.57 27.86
C SER A 83 35.75 17.17 28.19
N ASN A 84 36.54 17.02 29.25
CA ASN A 84 37.05 15.73 29.71
C ASN A 84 36.05 14.97 30.58
N TRP A 85 34.95 15.61 30.97
CA TRP A 85 33.93 15.05 31.83
C TRP A 85 32.75 14.56 30.99
N THR A 86 32.27 13.36 31.30
CA THR A 86 31.07 12.78 30.67
C THR A 86 29.99 12.61 31.71
N LEU A 87 28.84 13.25 31.48
CA LEU A 87 27.65 13.08 32.29
C LEU A 87 27.15 11.63 32.25
N LYS A 88 27.04 10.99 33.42
CA LYS A 88 26.58 9.60 33.58
C LYS A 88 25.25 9.46 34.28
N SER A 89 24.97 10.30 35.29
CA SER A 89 23.73 10.24 36.05
C SER A 89 23.41 11.58 36.70
N GLY A 90 22.19 11.70 37.24
CA GLY A 90 21.79 12.84 38.04
C GLY A 90 20.50 12.58 38.81
N THR A 91 20.09 13.61 39.54
CA THR A 91 18.98 13.61 40.51
C THR A 91 17.72 12.87 40.07
N ARG A 92 17.15 13.27 38.94
CA ARG A 92 16.11 12.53 38.24
C ARG A 92 16.57 12.40 36.81
N CYS A 93 16.61 11.17 36.35
CA CYS A 93 17.24 10.81 35.10
C CYS A 93 16.19 10.43 34.06
N GLN A 94 16.28 11.00 32.87
CA GLN A 94 15.63 10.45 31.68
C GLN A 94 16.71 9.84 30.79
N TRP A 95 16.58 8.55 30.50
CA TRP A 95 17.55 7.87 29.65
C TRP A 95 17.34 8.27 28.20
N ASP A 96 18.37 8.84 27.59
CA ASP A 96 18.38 9.13 26.17
C ASP A 96 18.52 7.82 25.38
N LEU A 97 17.52 7.56 24.54
CA LEU A 97 17.39 6.32 23.76
C LEU A 97 18.58 6.04 22.83
N TYR A 98 19.35 7.06 22.44
CA TYR A 98 20.44 6.93 21.46
C TYR A 98 21.80 6.83 22.11
N THR A 99 22.05 7.65 23.12
CA THR A 99 23.34 7.77 23.80
C THR A 99 23.44 6.83 25.00
N THR A 100 22.33 6.23 25.45
CA THR A 100 22.22 5.49 26.72
C THR A 100 22.72 6.33 27.90
N ALA A 101 22.67 7.65 27.75
CA ALA A 101 23.10 8.59 28.77
C ALA A 101 21.89 9.04 29.57
N CYS A 102 22.11 9.18 30.85
CA CYS A 102 21.16 9.83 31.72
C CYS A 102 21.13 11.34 31.46
N ILE A 103 20.00 11.88 31.00
CA ILE A 103 19.75 13.33 30.95
C ILE A 103 19.09 13.74 32.27
N PRO A 104 19.77 14.53 33.12
CA PRO A 104 19.21 14.96 34.39
C PRO A 104 18.15 16.05 34.20
N SER A 105 17.02 15.90 34.90
CA SER A 105 16.03 16.97 35.09
C SER A 105 16.49 17.87 36.23
N TRP A 106 16.96 19.08 35.90
CA TRP A 106 17.56 20.03 36.84
C TRP A 106 16.59 20.63 37.84
N GLU A 107 15.29 20.64 37.52
CA GLU A 107 14.26 21.26 38.34
C GLU A 107 13.80 20.37 39.49
N GLU A 108 14.08 19.08 39.39
CA GLU A 108 13.53 18.07 40.28
C GLU A 108 14.56 17.61 41.31
N SER A 109 14.05 17.22 42.49
CA SER A 109 14.86 16.72 43.60
C SER A 109 14.75 15.20 43.69
N TYR A 110 15.80 14.53 44.17
CA TYR A 110 15.80 13.08 44.29
C TYR A 110 14.90 12.72 45.48
N PRO A 111 13.89 11.85 45.28
CA PRO A 111 13.02 11.44 46.38
C PRO A 111 13.81 10.51 47.29
N THR A 112 14.32 11.05 48.40
CA THR A 112 15.02 10.23 49.40
C THR A 112 14.05 9.29 50.10
N SER A 113 14.58 8.22 50.69
CA SER A 113 13.81 7.24 51.47
C SER A 113 13.15 7.83 52.72
N LEU A 114 13.48 9.08 53.07
CA LEU A 114 13.14 9.78 54.32
C LEU A 114 13.61 9.04 55.59
N GLN A 115 14.38 7.95 55.45
CA GLN A 115 14.98 7.23 56.55
C GLN A 115 16.29 7.91 56.92
N ARG A 116 16.32 8.55 58.09
CA ARG A 116 17.51 9.19 58.66
C ARG A 116 18.64 8.18 58.79
N GLY A 117 19.81 8.50 58.22
CA GLY A 117 20.95 7.59 58.22
C GLY A 117 20.79 6.36 57.31
N GLY A 118 19.71 6.29 56.54
CA GLY A 118 19.49 5.26 55.53
C GLY A 118 20.24 5.56 54.24
N ASP A 119 20.61 4.50 53.51
CA ASP A 119 21.19 4.61 52.19
C ASP A 119 20.12 5.04 51.16
N ASN A 120 20.44 6.04 50.36
CA ASN A 120 19.71 6.37 49.14
C ASN A 120 20.53 5.87 47.97
N VAL A 121 20.06 4.80 47.32
CA VAL A 121 20.79 4.13 46.24
C VAL A 121 20.33 4.67 44.89
N VAL A 122 21.27 5.18 44.11
CA VAL A 122 21.08 5.63 42.74
C VAL A 122 21.57 4.56 41.80
N ASN A 123 20.66 3.99 41.03
CA ASN A 123 20.99 2.98 40.02
C ASN A 123 21.59 3.65 38.79
N LEU A 124 22.77 3.18 38.36
CA LEU A 124 23.47 3.62 37.17
C LEU A 124 23.21 2.69 35.98
N VAL A 125 22.54 1.57 36.21
CA VAL A 125 22.11 0.66 35.15
C VAL A 125 20.77 1.15 34.62
N PRO A 126 20.61 1.28 33.29
CA PRO A 126 19.31 1.57 32.71
C PRO A 126 18.30 0.51 33.16
N PRO A 127 17.04 0.88 33.41
CA PRO A 127 16.01 -0.06 33.79
C PRO A 127 15.98 -1.27 32.84
N LEU A 128 15.84 -2.47 33.39
CA LEU A 128 15.81 -3.69 32.57
C LEU A 128 14.75 -3.59 31.46
N HIS A 129 13.62 -2.93 31.70
CA HIS A 129 12.57 -2.76 30.69
C HIS A 129 13.02 -1.90 29.49
N GLU A 130 13.93 -0.93 29.67
CA GLU A 130 14.49 -0.15 28.57
C GLU A 130 15.52 -0.95 27.75
N VAL A 131 16.37 -1.73 28.44
CA VAL A 131 17.36 -2.62 27.79
C VAL A 131 16.66 -3.75 27.04
N VAL A 132 15.70 -4.41 27.69
CA VAL A 132 14.82 -5.42 27.09
C VAL A 132 14.05 -4.78 25.94
N GLY A 133 13.49 -3.58 26.13
CA GLY A 133 12.84 -2.81 25.07
C GLY A 133 13.70 -2.72 23.82
N THR A 134 14.94 -2.25 23.93
CA THR A 134 15.86 -2.10 22.79
C THR A 134 16.22 -3.43 22.12
N PHE A 135 16.61 -4.46 22.89
CA PHE A 135 16.99 -5.76 22.31
C PHE A 135 15.81 -6.50 21.67
N TYR A 136 14.66 -6.53 22.35
CA TYR A 136 13.45 -7.17 21.85
C TYR A 136 12.73 -6.33 20.78
N TYR A 137 13.07 -5.04 20.62
CA TYR A 137 12.61 -4.24 19.50
C TYR A 137 13.40 -4.57 18.22
N VAL A 138 14.73 -4.65 18.30
CA VAL A 138 15.59 -4.86 17.12
C VAL A 138 15.44 -6.26 16.54
N LEU A 139 15.34 -7.29 17.39
CA LEU A 139 15.33 -8.68 16.92
C LEU A 139 14.13 -9.03 16.01
N PRO A 140 12.86 -8.70 16.37
CA PRO A 140 11.71 -8.91 15.48
C PRO A 140 11.79 -8.09 14.19
N VAL A 141 12.36 -6.89 14.24
CA VAL A 141 12.56 -6.05 13.04
C VAL A 141 13.55 -6.72 12.09
N VAL A 142 14.72 -7.12 12.58
CA VAL A 142 15.74 -7.80 11.75
C VAL A 142 15.18 -9.12 11.22
N PHE A 143 14.57 -9.92 12.09
CA PHE A 143 13.99 -11.21 11.73
C PHE A 143 12.88 -11.05 10.69
N GLY A 144 11.92 -10.14 10.90
CA GLY A 144 10.79 -9.97 9.99
C GLY A 144 11.20 -9.37 8.65
N CYS A 145 12.16 -8.44 8.62
CA CYS A 145 12.73 -7.90 7.37
C CYS A 145 13.41 -9.00 6.55
N TRP A 146 14.26 -9.82 7.19
CA TRP A 146 15.01 -10.85 6.51
C TRP A 146 14.15 -12.05 6.09
N SER A 147 13.33 -12.57 7.02
CA SER A 147 12.44 -13.70 6.74
C SER A 147 11.35 -13.35 5.74
N GLY A 148 10.82 -12.11 5.79
CA GLY A 148 9.85 -11.62 4.82
C GLY A 148 10.41 -11.62 3.40
N ALA A 149 11.62 -11.07 3.21
CA ALA A 149 12.30 -11.06 1.92
C ALA A 149 12.65 -12.47 1.43
N LEU A 150 13.19 -13.33 2.31
CA LEU A 150 13.56 -14.70 1.98
C LEU A 150 12.35 -15.53 1.53
N LEU A 151 11.23 -15.46 2.26
CA LEU A 151 10.01 -16.18 1.92
C LEU A 151 9.37 -15.67 0.63
N GLY A 152 9.46 -14.36 0.37
CA GLY A 152 9.10 -13.77 -0.91
C GLY A 152 9.93 -14.37 -2.06
N ALA A 153 11.25 -14.47 -1.89
CA ALA A 153 12.16 -15.04 -2.88
C ALA A 153 11.93 -16.54 -3.16
N ILE A 154 11.46 -17.30 -2.15
CA ILE A 154 11.10 -18.73 -2.28
C ILE A 154 9.72 -18.93 -2.93
N GLY A 155 9.03 -17.85 -3.33
CA GLY A 155 7.71 -17.93 -3.98
C GLY A 155 6.56 -18.11 -2.98
N ARG A 156 6.76 -17.74 -1.72
CA ARG A 156 5.73 -17.73 -0.66
C ARG A 156 5.40 -16.28 -0.22
N PRO A 157 4.90 -15.41 -1.12
CA PRO A 157 4.74 -13.99 -0.84
C PRO A 157 3.77 -13.72 0.32
N ARG A 158 2.69 -14.49 0.46
CA ARG A 158 1.73 -14.34 1.57
C ARG A 158 2.38 -14.59 2.93
N LEU A 159 3.19 -15.64 3.05
CA LEU A 159 3.91 -15.92 4.30
C LEU A 159 5.00 -14.88 4.54
N GLY A 160 5.67 -14.42 3.46
CA GLY A 160 6.62 -13.31 3.54
C GLY A 160 5.99 -12.02 4.07
N VAL A 161 4.79 -11.66 3.63
CA VAL A 161 4.02 -10.53 4.15
C VAL A 161 3.70 -10.72 5.64
N ILE A 162 3.23 -11.90 6.05
CA ILE A 162 2.95 -12.18 7.47
C ILE A 162 4.22 -12.06 8.31
N CYS A 163 5.35 -12.62 7.87
CA CYS A 163 6.63 -12.51 8.56
C CYS A 163 7.14 -11.06 8.60
N PHE A 164 6.96 -10.29 7.53
CA PHE A 164 7.31 -8.86 7.50
C PHE A 164 6.41 -8.05 8.45
N SER A 165 5.14 -8.40 8.63
CA SER A 165 4.24 -7.72 9.58
C SER A 165 4.74 -7.78 11.04
N VAL A 166 5.51 -8.81 11.39
CA VAL A 166 6.12 -8.99 12.72
C VAL A 166 7.07 -7.85 13.06
N THR A 167 7.68 -7.21 12.05
CA THR A 167 8.52 -6.02 12.23
C THR A 167 7.77 -4.82 12.80
N PHE A 168 6.44 -4.84 12.75
CA PHE A 168 5.58 -3.79 13.28
C PHE A 168 4.75 -4.28 14.47
N LEU A 169 4.18 -5.49 14.37
CA LEU A 169 3.30 -6.02 15.41
C LEU A 169 4.03 -6.29 16.72
N CYS A 170 5.23 -6.90 16.67
CA CYS A 170 5.98 -7.18 17.89
C CYS A 170 6.48 -5.89 18.57
N PRO A 171 7.15 -4.96 17.85
CA PRO A 171 7.46 -3.65 18.41
C PRO A 171 6.25 -2.91 18.96
N GLY A 172 5.14 -2.88 18.21
CA GLY A 172 3.91 -2.23 18.67
C GLY A 172 3.38 -2.79 20.00
N CYS A 173 3.39 -4.11 20.19
CA CYS A 173 3.02 -4.73 21.46
C CYS A 173 3.99 -4.37 22.61
N LEU A 174 5.29 -4.31 22.32
CA LEU A 174 6.30 -3.91 23.31
C LEU A 174 6.16 -2.43 23.69
N GLU A 175 5.83 -1.57 22.73
CA GLU A 175 5.58 -0.15 22.94
C GLU A 175 4.29 0.08 23.77
N VAL A 176 3.24 -0.75 23.58
CA VAL A 176 2.07 -0.74 24.49
C VAL A 176 2.51 -1.06 25.92
N TYR A 177 3.31 -2.11 26.10
CA TYR A 177 3.81 -2.49 27.42
C TYR A 177 4.67 -1.39 28.06
N ALA A 178 5.55 -0.76 27.30
CA ALA A 178 6.34 0.39 27.75
C ALA A 178 5.45 1.56 28.16
N GLY A 179 4.48 1.94 27.33
CA GLY A 179 3.54 3.02 27.65
C GLY A 179 2.70 2.76 28.91
N ILE A 180 2.21 1.53 29.11
CA ILE A 180 1.51 1.15 30.34
C ILE A 180 2.45 1.21 31.55
N SER A 181 3.69 0.74 31.40
CA SER A 181 4.69 0.78 32.47
C SER A 181 4.97 2.21 32.91
N GLU A 182 5.21 3.13 31.96
CA GLU A 182 5.42 4.55 32.26
C GLU A 182 4.22 5.19 32.96
N LEU A 183 3.01 4.84 32.53
CA LEU A 183 1.79 5.32 33.17
C LEU A 183 1.69 4.85 34.63
N VAL A 184 2.07 3.60 34.91
CA VAL A 184 2.10 3.02 36.27
C VAL A 184 3.15 3.71 37.14
N TYR A 185 4.30 4.12 36.57
CA TYR A 185 5.34 4.87 37.28
C TYR A 185 5.07 6.39 37.38
N GLY A 186 3.89 6.86 36.96
CA GLY A 186 3.50 8.27 37.05
C GLY A 186 4.11 9.17 35.97
N GLN A 187 4.68 8.59 34.91
CA GLN A 187 5.26 9.29 33.77
C GLN A 187 4.23 9.42 32.63
N ALA A 188 3.16 10.18 32.90
CA ALA A 188 2.02 10.26 31.98
C ALA A 188 2.40 10.81 30.58
N ILE A 189 3.32 11.78 30.49
CA ILE A 189 3.71 12.35 29.20
C ILE A 189 4.52 11.33 28.35
N ASP A 190 5.40 10.57 28.99
CA ASP A 190 6.18 9.50 28.36
C ASP A 190 5.28 8.38 27.84
N SER A 191 4.24 8.05 28.61
CA SER A 191 3.24 7.07 28.17
C SER A 191 2.55 7.46 26.86
N VAL A 192 2.29 8.76 26.62
CA VAL A 192 1.65 9.23 25.38
C VAL A 192 2.55 8.97 24.18
N TYR A 193 3.85 9.23 24.29
CA TYR A 193 4.82 8.96 23.23
C TYR A 193 4.81 7.48 22.83
N TRP A 194 4.97 6.59 23.82
CA TRP A 194 4.99 5.14 23.59
C TRP A 194 3.67 4.60 23.02
N LEU A 195 2.53 5.07 23.52
CA LEU A 195 1.22 4.64 23.03
C LEU A 195 0.94 5.11 21.59
N VAL A 196 1.42 6.30 21.20
CA VAL A 196 1.30 6.78 19.82
C VAL A 196 2.16 5.93 18.88
N LEU A 197 3.41 5.62 19.24
CA LEU A 197 4.26 4.72 18.46
C LEU A 197 3.62 3.33 18.33
N ALA A 198 3.14 2.78 19.46
CA ALA A 198 2.48 1.49 19.51
C ALA A 198 1.29 1.41 18.57
N PHE A 199 0.41 2.41 18.63
CA PHE A 199 -0.76 2.51 17.76
C PHE A 199 -0.35 2.51 16.28
N VAL A 200 0.63 3.34 15.92
CA VAL A 200 1.10 3.49 14.56
C VAL A 200 1.76 2.20 14.04
N ALA A 201 2.56 1.52 14.86
CA ALA A 201 3.17 0.24 14.54
C ALA A 201 2.12 -0.87 14.37
N LEU A 202 1.18 -1.01 15.33
CA LEU A 202 0.11 -2.01 15.26
C LEU A 202 -0.79 -1.81 14.04
N VAL A 203 -1.22 -0.58 13.76
CA VAL A 203 -2.02 -0.27 12.57
C VAL A 203 -1.24 -0.61 11.29
N THR A 204 0.04 -0.27 11.20
CA THR A 204 0.87 -0.65 10.04
C THR A 204 0.94 -2.16 9.86
N GLY A 205 1.18 -2.91 10.93
CA GLY A 205 1.22 -4.38 10.90
C GLY A 205 -0.12 -5.00 10.49
N LEU A 206 -1.23 -4.51 11.05
CA LEU A 206 -2.58 -4.98 10.72
C LEU A 206 -2.97 -4.63 9.28
N LEU A 207 -2.65 -3.43 8.79
CA LEU A 207 -2.85 -3.05 7.39
C LEU A 207 -2.08 -3.97 6.46
N LEU A 208 -0.85 -4.34 6.80
CA LEU A 208 -0.06 -5.23 5.96
C LEU A 208 -0.69 -6.64 5.85
N VAL A 209 -1.23 -7.18 6.94
CA VAL A 209 -1.84 -8.52 6.97
C VAL A 209 -3.23 -8.54 6.33
N PHE A 210 -4.09 -7.59 6.70
CA PHE A 210 -5.50 -7.64 6.33
C PHE A 210 -5.84 -6.78 5.13
N TRP A 211 -5.21 -5.60 4.96
CA TRP A 211 -5.54 -4.60 3.95
C TRP A 211 -4.31 -4.10 3.19
N GLU A 212 -3.58 -5.04 2.59
CA GLU A 212 -2.32 -4.82 1.87
C GLU A 212 -2.39 -3.65 0.86
N GLU A 213 -3.52 -3.47 0.19
CA GLU A 213 -3.76 -2.39 -0.79
C GLU A 213 -3.70 -0.96 -0.20
N ASN A 214 -3.80 -0.83 1.12
CA ASN A 214 -3.73 0.45 1.83
C ASN A 214 -2.40 0.68 2.55
N PHE A 215 -1.56 -0.34 2.69
CA PHE A 215 -0.26 -0.24 3.37
C PHE A 215 0.63 0.86 2.77
N LEU A 216 0.87 0.84 1.46
CA LEU A 216 1.71 1.85 0.79
C LEU A 216 1.12 3.27 0.89
N LYS A 217 -0.21 3.42 1.00
CA LYS A 217 -0.85 4.73 1.17
C LYS A 217 -0.67 5.27 2.59
N PHE A 218 -0.50 4.37 3.57
CA PHE A 218 -0.35 4.71 4.98
C PHE A 218 1.07 5.12 5.37
N LEU A 219 2.11 4.70 4.62
CA LEU A 219 3.52 4.96 4.97
C LEU A 219 3.85 6.45 5.22
N PRO A 220 3.38 7.43 4.43
CA PRO A 220 3.63 8.85 4.72
C PRO A 220 2.99 9.30 6.04
N PHE A 221 1.82 8.77 6.37
CA PHE A 221 1.13 9.09 7.62
C PHE A 221 1.79 8.43 8.83
N ASN A 222 2.23 7.17 8.69
CA ASN A 222 3.06 6.48 9.67
C ASN A 222 4.32 7.31 9.98
N ALA A 223 5.08 7.69 8.94
CA ALA A 223 6.27 8.51 9.10
C ALA A 223 5.95 9.85 9.77
N LEU A 224 4.92 10.57 9.33
CA LEU A 224 4.53 11.84 9.95
C LEU A 224 4.23 11.67 11.45
N LEU A 225 3.41 10.68 11.82
CA LEU A 225 3.06 10.45 13.22
C LEU A 225 4.27 10.05 14.06
N THR A 226 5.18 9.21 13.55
CA THR A 226 6.38 8.86 14.30
C THR A 226 7.30 10.06 14.53
N HIS A 227 7.42 10.96 13.52
CA HIS A 227 8.19 12.21 13.68
C HIS A 227 7.50 13.18 14.64
N CYS A 228 6.17 13.30 14.59
CA CYS A 228 5.43 14.11 15.55
C CYS A 228 5.58 13.58 16.98
N ALA A 229 5.48 12.26 17.18
CA ALA A 229 5.62 11.62 18.49
C ALA A 229 7.01 11.87 19.10
N ILE A 230 8.08 11.60 18.35
CA ILE A 230 9.46 11.79 18.87
C ILE A 230 9.75 13.26 19.16
N ASN A 231 9.32 14.19 18.31
CA ASN A 231 9.57 15.62 18.53
C ASN A 231 8.70 16.18 19.67
N PHE A 232 7.47 15.68 19.83
CA PHE A 232 6.65 15.99 21.00
C PHE A 232 7.34 15.54 22.29
N HIS A 233 7.84 14.30 22.31
CA HIS A 233 8.62 13.79 23.44
C HIS A 233 9.85 14.65 23.72
N TYR A 234 10.71 14.91 22.72
CA TYR A 234 11.91 15.73 22.92
C TYR A 234 11.61 17.15 23.41
N PHE A 235 10.53 17.77 22.90
CA PHE A 235 10.16 19.13 23.29
C PHE A 235 9.57 19.20 24.71
N PHE A 236 8.62 18.32 25.04
CA PHE A 236 7.89 18.41 26.31
C PHE A 236 8.53 17.62 27.46
N VAL A 237 9.18 16.50 27.15
CA VAL A 237 9.79 15.61 28.14
C VAL A 237 11.25 15.99 28.35
N VAL A 238 12.06 15.92 27.30
CA VAL A 238 13.52 16.15 27.35
C VAL A 238 13.85 17.65 27.42
N ARG A 239 12.87 18.52 27.11
CA ARG A 239 13.00 19.99 27.05
C ARG A 239 14.12 20.46 26.12
N ARG A 240 14.31 19.76 25.00
CA ARG A 240 15.22 20.15 23.92
C ARG A 240 14.43 20.65 22.71
N ASN A 241 14.90 21.76 22.13
CA ASN A 241 14.32 22.35 20.92
C ASN A 241 14.93 21.79 19.62
N GLU A 242 15.73 20.73 19.72
CA GLU A 242 16.37 20.10 18.57
C GLU A 242 15.39 19.16 17.88
N PHE A 243 15.19 19.38 16.58
CA PHE A 243 14.35 18.51 15.77
C PHE A 243 15.01 17.14 15.60
N GLN A 244 14.31 16.08 16.02
CA GLN A 244 14.79 14.71 15.92
C GLN A 244 14.20 14.01 14.70
N ILE A 245 15.05 13.29 13.97
CA ILE A 245 14.67 12.47 12.82
C ILE A 245 14.72 11.01 13.24
N LEU A 246 13.57 10.34 13.29
CA LEU A 246 13.50 8.92 13.67
C LEU A 246 13.82 8.04 12.44
N PRO A 247 14.91 7.24 12.45
CA PRO A 247 15.35 6.51 11.27
C PRO A 247 14.31 5.56 10.67
N SER A 248 13.50 4.90 11.50
CA SER A 248 12.48 3.93 11.05
C SER A 248 11.43 4.59 10.16
N GLY A 249 10.83 5.69 10.62
CA GLY A 249 9.85 6.46 9.84
C GLY A 249 10.46 7.06 8.58
N SER A 250 11.70 7.56 8.64
CA SER A 250 12.39 8.13 7.48
C SER A 250 12.70 7.08 6.41
N ILE A 251 13.17 5.90 6.81
CA ILE A 251 13.45 4.79 5.86
C ILE A 251 12.17 4.39 5.12
N LEU A 252 11.05 4.22 5.83
CA LEU A 252 9.77 3.87 5.22
C LEU A 252 9.27 4.96 4.25
N LEU A 253 9.44 6.23 4.60
CA LEU A 253 9.11 7.35 3.73
C LEU A 253 9.98 7.37 2.47
N LEU A 254 11.29 7.12 2.60
CA LEU A 254 12.22 7.03 1.47
C LEU A 254 11.87 5.84 0.57
N CYS A 255 11.53 4.68 1.14
CA CYS A 255 11.04 3.53 0.38
C CYS A 255 9.76 3.88 -0.38
N TRP A 256 8.81 4.56 0.26
CA TRP A 256 7.58 5.03 -0.39
C TRP A 256 7.89 5.97 -1.55
N LEU A 257 8.72 7.00 -1.33
CA LEU A 257 9.15 7.93 -2.39
C LEU A 257 9.83 7.19 -3.54
N GLY A 258 10.69 6.22 -3.24
CA GLY A 258 11.34 5.36 -4.24
C GLY A 258 10.33 4.58 -5.08
N VAL A 259 9.33 3.96 -4.45
CA VAL A 259 8.24 3.26 -5.17
C VAL A 259 7.44 4.22 -6.04
N GLN A 260 7.11 5.43 -5.56
CA GLN A 260 6.40 6.42 -6.36
C GLN A 260 7.24 6.89 -7.56
N ALA A 261 8.53 7.14 -7.37
CA ALA A 261 9.44 7.52 -8.45
C ALA A 261 9.57 6.41 -9.49
N LEU A 262 9.77 5.15 -9.06
CA LEU A 262 9.82 4.00 -9.95
C LEU A 262 8.51 3.80 -10.72
N ARG A 263 7.35 3.95 -10.05
CA ARG A 263 6.04 3.91 -10.69
C ARG A 263 5.89 5.02 -11.73
N PHE A 264 6.29 6.24 -11.41
CA PHE A 264 6.26 7.37 -12.33
C PHE A 264 7.13 7.09 -13.57
N LEU A 265 8.35 6.59 -13.38
CA LEU A 265 9.25 6.21 -14.47
C LEU A 265 8.67 5.07 -15.31
N ALA A 266 8.04 4.08 -14.69
CA ALA A 266 7.38 2.97 -15.39
C ALA A 266 6.20 3.49 -16.25
N ILE A 267 5.34 4.35 -15.70
CA ILE A 267 4.24 4.97 -16.45
C ILE A 267 4.78 5.80 -17.62
N ARG A 268 5.83 6.60 -17.41
CA ARG A 268 6.47 7.39 -18.48
C ARG A 268 7.09 6.49 -19.55
N ARG A 269 7.71 5.37 -19.16
CA ARG A 269 8.24 4.38 -20.12
C ARG A 269 7.11 3.71 -20.90
N ALA A 270 6.01 3.37 -20.24
CA ALA A 270 4.83 2.81 -20.89
C ALA A 270 4.32 3.76 -21.98
N TRP A 271 4.11 5.04 -21.65
CA TRP A 271 3.65 6.05 -22.61
C TRP A 271 4.58 6.19 -23.82
N ARG A 272 5.90 6.20 -23.59
CA ARG A 272 6.87 6.20 -24.70
C ARG A 272 6.74 4.97 -25.59
N GLY A 273 6.39 3.81 -25.03
CA GLY A 273 6.21 2.57 -25.78
C GLY A 273 4.99 2.53 -26.70
N ILE A 274 4.07 3.50 -26.58
CA ILE A 274 2.89 3.65 -27.45
C ILE A 274 2.80 5.06 -28.04
N ALA A 275 3.90 5.82 -28.08
CA ALA A 275 3.87 7.21 -28.56
C ALA A 275 3.45 7.27 -30.03
N ASP A 276 4.01 6.41 -30.87
CA ASP A 276 3.67 6.32 -32.30
C ASP A 276 2.21 5.90 -32.51
N ASP A 277 1.72 4.94 -31.70
CA ASP A 277 0.31 4.54 -31.72
C ASP A 277 -0.60 5.71 -31.32
N LEU A 278 -0.21 6.47 -30.30
CA LEU A 278 -0.96 7.62 -29.82
C LEU A 278 -1.06 8.70 -30.89
N GLU A 279 0.06 9.03 -31.53
CA GLU A 279 0.12 10.01 -32.62
C GLU A 279 -0.78 9.57 -33.77
N HIS A 280 -0.62 8.33 -34.24
CA HIS A 280 -1.42 7.81 -35.35
C HIS A 280 -2.92 7.77 -35.05
N TYR A 281 -3.33 7.29 -33.87
CA TYR A 281 -4.74 7.28 -33.49
C TYR A 281 -5.33 8.68 -33.31
N ASN A 282 -4.52 9.65 -32.88
CA ASN A 282 -4.94 11.04 -32.81
C ASN A 282 -5.07 11.67 -34.20
N GLU A 283 -4.19 11.36 -35.14
CA GLU A 283 -4.32 11.77 -36.53
C GLU A 283 -5.59 11.20 -37.18
N ILE A 284 -5.87 9.91 -36.97
CA ILE A 284 -7.14 9.29 -37.41
C ILE A 284 -8.32 10.05 -36.79
N TRP A 285 -8.28 10.31 -35.47
CA TRP A 285 -9.36 11.02 -34.79
C TRP A 285 -9.56 12.44 -35.32
N GLN A 286 -8.47 13.19 -35.55
CA GLN A 286 -8.52 14.55 -36.08
C GLN A 286 -9.08 14.58 -37.50
N ARG A 287 -8.67 13.63 -38.37
CA ARG A 287 -9.23 13.49 -39.72
C ARG A 287 -10.71 13.13 -39.70
N LEU A 288 -11.13 12.26 -38.80
CA LEU A 288 -12.55 11.93 -38.63
C LEU A 288 -13.34 13.13 -38.09
N ALA A 289 -12.82 13.86 -37.10
CA ALA A 289 -13.50 14.96 -36.44
C ALA A 289 -13.48 16.29 -37.22
N SER A 290 -12.58 16.45 -38.20
CA SER A 290 -12.51 17.65 -39.04
C SER A 290 -13.62 17.75 -40.08
N SER A 291 -14.20 16.60 -40.46
CA SER A 291 -15.40 16.56 -41.29
C SER A 291 -16.62 16.92 -40.45
N GLU A 292 -17.28 18.02 -40.80
CA GLU A 292 -18.49 18.48 -40.11
C GLU A 292 -19.60 17.42 -40.14
N GLU A 293 -19.71 16.68 -41.24
CA GLU A 293 -20.66 15.58 -41.36
C GLU A 293 -20.34 14.45 -40.38
N THR A 294 -19.08 14.02 -40.30
CA THR A 294 -18.66 12.97 -39.37
C THR A 294 -18.82 13.42 -37.92
N ARG A 295 -18.51 14.68 -37.61
CA ARG A 295 -18.70 15.28 -36.28
C ARG A 295 -20.16 15.22 -35.85
N ARG A 296 -21.07 15.67 -36.73
CA ARG A 296 -22.52 15.54 -36.53
C ARG A 296 -22.93 14.09 -36.32
N GLN A 297 -22.36 13.16 -37.08
CA GLN A 297 -22.66 11.74 -36.91
C GLN A 297 -22.19 11.19 -35.55
N LEU A 298 -21.04 11.61 -35.05
CA LEU A 298 -20.53 11.22 -33.73
C LEU A 298 -21.39 11.79 -32.59
N GLU A 299 -21.85 13.04 -32.73
CA GLU A 299 -22.78 13.67 -31.77
C GLU A 299 -24.14 12.95 -31.76
N GLU A 300 -24.70 12.65 -32.92
CA GLU A 300 -25.93 11.88 -33.03
C GLU A 300 -25.78 10.45 -32.48
N LEU A 301 -24.61 9.82 -32.67
CA LEU A 301 -24.29 8.52 -32.06
C LEU A 301 -24.28 8.61 -30.53
N ARG A 302 -23.62 9.61 -29.97
CA ARG A 302 -23.61 9.89 -28.52
C ARG A 302 -25.03 10.07 -28.01
N ASP A 303 -25.81 10.93 -28.65
CA ASP A 303 -27.16 11.28 -28.20
C ASP A 303 -28.10 10.08 -28.29
N LYS A 304 -27.99 9.25 -29.33
CA LYS A 304 -28.71 7.96 -29.42
C LYS A 304 -28.39 7.01 -28.28
N ILE A 305 -27.12 6.92 -27.88
CA ILE A 305 -26.70 6.06 -26.76
C ILE A 305 -27.21 6.62 -25.42
N LEU A 306 -27.18 7.94 -25.25
CA LEU A 306 -27.73 8.62 -24.07
C LEU A 306 -29.25 8.53 -23.99
N ALA A 307 -29.95 8.49 -25.12
CA ALA A 307 -31.40 8.28 -25.19
C ALA A 307 -31.81 6.80 -25.04
N GLY A 308 -30.85 5.88 -25.06
CA GLY A 308 -31.08 4.45 -24.87
C GLY A 308 -31.51 4.09 -23.43
N PRO A 309 -31.85 2.81 -23.19
CA PRO A 309 -32.14 2.29 -21.86
C PRO A 309 -31.04 2.64 -20.85
N GLU A 310 -31.41 2.93 -19.60
CA GLU A 310 -30.44 3.29 -18.56
C GLU A 310 -29.37 2.19 -18.35
N THR A 311 -29.76 0.92 -18.55
CA THR A 311 -28.85 -0.23 -18.52
C THR A 311 -27.66 -0.09 -19.45
N TRP A 312 -27.80 0.62 -20.58
CA TRP A 312 -26.70 0.87 -21.50
C TRP A 312 -25.57 1.69 -20.88
N ARG A 313 -25.91 2.57 -19.92
CA ARG A 313 -25.00 3.50 -19.24
C ARG A 313 -24.47 2.96 -17.91
N GLN A 314 -25.16 2.00 -17.31
CA GLN A 314 -24.76 1.46 -16.00
C GLN A 314 -23.41 0.72 -16.08
N GLY A 315 -22.56 0.97 -15.09
CA GLY A 315 -21.16 0.54 -15.09
C GLY A 315 -20.94 -0.95 -14.80
N ALA A 316 -21.90 -1.62 -14.18
CA ALA A 316 -21.77 -3.00 -13.73
C ALA A 316 -22.77 -3.93 -14.46
N ILE A 317 -22.24 -4.90 -15.21
CA ILE A 317 -22.99 -6.06 -15.72
C ILE A 317 -22.37 -7.30 -15.09
N TYR A 318 -23.22 -8.28 -14.81
CA TYR A 318 -22.82 -9.58 -14.27
C TYR A 318 -23.34 -10.68 -15.18
N GLN A 319 -22.55 -11.73 -15.39
CA GLN A 319 -23.06 -12.98 -15.95
C GLN A 319 -23.93 -13.68 -14.90
N LEU A 320 -25.11 -14.09 -15.32
CA LEU A 320 -26.03 -14.88 -14.53
C LEU A 320 -26.15 -16.26 -15.18
N GLN A 321 -26.13 -17.31 -14.37
CA GLN A 321 -26.47 -18.66 -14.78
C GLN A 321 -27.94 -18.67 -15.18
N GLY A 322 -28.23 -19.19 -16.37
CA GLY A 322 -29.59 -19.36 -16.85
C GLY A 322 -30.34 -20.32 -15.95
N ASP A 323 -31.33 -19.82 -15.19
CA ASP A 323 -32.46 -20.68 -14.83
C ASP A 323 -33.77 -19.94 -14.47
N GLN A 324 -34.85 -20.62 -14.83
CA GLN A 324 -36.25 -20.24 -15.04
C GLN A 324 -36.83 -19.02 -14.29
N HIS A 325 -37.53 -18.18 -15.07
CA HIS A 325 -38.65 -17.34 -14.62
C HIS A 325 -39.73 -18.20 -13.95
N ARG A 326 -39.54 -18.53 -12.67
CA ARG A 326 -40.63 -18.88 -11.77
C ARG A 326 -40.58 -17.95 -10.58
N HIS A 327 -41.64 -17.18 -10.41
CA HIS A 327 -41.87 -16.31 -9.25
C HIS A 327 -41.86 -17.16 -7.97
N SER A 328 -40.74 -17.18 -7.24
CA SER A 328 -40.73 -17.67 -5.86
C SER A 328 -40.83 -16.49 -4.88
N THR A 329 -41.67 -16.67 -3.87
CA THR A 329 -42.13 -15.69 -2.89
C THR A 329 -41.28 -15.62 -1.62
N SER A 330 -40.33 -16.54 -1.42
CA SER A 330 -39.52 -16.63 -0.19
C SER A 330 -38.18 -15.87 -0.26
N MET A 331 -37.91 -15.01 0.74
CA MET A 331 -36.67 -14.22 0.88
C MET A 331 -35.43 -15.09 1.13
N LEU A 332 -35.58 -16.17 1.90
CA LEU A 332 -34.49 -17.10 2.20
C LEU A 332 -34.09 -17.90 0.95
N GLU A 333 -35.08 -18.26 0.12
CA GLU A 333 -34.86 -18.95 -1.14
C GLU A 333 -34.22 -18.03 -2.19
N ARG A 334 -34.46 -16.71 -2.12
CA ARG A 334 -33.75 -15.71 -2.94
C ARG A 334 -32.28 -15.60 -2.55
N LEU A 335 -31.94 -15.61 -1.27
CA LEU A 335 -30.55 -15.54 -0.80
C LEU A 335 -29.77 -16.81 -1.17
N VAL A 336 -30.35 -18.00 -0.95
CA VAL A 336 -29.70 -19.28 -1.29
C VAL A 336 -29.61 -19.49 -2.82
N ARG A 337 -30.61 -19.07 -3.61
CA ARG A 337 -30.55 -19.17 -5.09
C ARG A 337 -29.71 -18.06 -5.74
N GLN A 338 -29.45 -16.94 -5.06
CA GLN A 338 -28.62 -15.87 -5.61
C GLN A 338 -27.18 -16.32 -5.87
N ASP A 339 -26.64 -17.21 -5.04
CA ASP A 339 -25.31 -17.80 -5.26
C ASP A 339 -25.33 -18.96 -6.25
N ALA A 340 -26.39 -19.78 -6.26
CA ALA A 340 -26.56 -20.85 -7.25
C ALA A 340 -26.78 -20.33 -8.69
N ARG A 341 -27.01 -19.02 -8.85
CA ARG A 341 -27.16 -18.36 -10.15
C ARG A 341 -25.87 -17.70 -10.65
N ARG A 342 -24.76 -17.79 -9.93
CA ARG A 342 -23.49 -17.21 -10.38
C ARG A 342 -22.63 -18.29 -10.99
N ILE A 343 -21.93 -17.93 -12.06
CA ILE A 343 -20.90 -18.80 -12.64
C ILE A 343 -19.77 -18.92 -11.62
N ALA A 344 -19.67 -20.08 -10.97
CA ALA A 344 -18.84 -20.27 -9.79
C ALA A 344 -17.36 -20.46 -10.14
N CYS A 345 -17.07 -21.03 -11.31
CA CYS A 345 -15.72 -21.34 -11.74
C CYS A 345 -15.49 -21.06 -13.23
N LEU A 346 -14.21 -20.95 -13.60
CA LEU A 346 -13.80 -20.65 -14.96
C LEU A 346 -14.17 -21.77 -15.95
N ASP A 347 -14.13 -23.04 -15.52
CA ASP A 347 -14.50 -24.18 -16.35
C ASP A 347 -15.97 -24.16 -16.76
N GLN A 348 -16.85 -23.78 -15.83
CA GLN A 348 -18.27 -23.58 -16.11
C GLN A 348 -18.46 -22.45 -17.13
N LEU A 349 -17.71 -21.34 -16.99
CA LEU A 349 -17.76 -20.23 -17.94
C LEU A 349 -17.34 -20.65 -19.35
N TYR A 350 -16.25 -21.39 -19.46
CA TYR A 350 -15.71 -21.86 -20.74
C TYR A 350 -16.59 -22.92 -21.38
N SER A 351 -17.19 -23.81 -20.59
CA SER A 351 -18.15 -24.79 -21.10
C SER A 351 -19.34 -24.11 -21.77
N GLN A 352 -19.87 -23.04 -21.16
CA GLN A 352 -20.91 -22.22 -21.78
C GLN A 352 -20.40 -21.48 -23.02
N ALA A 353 -19.19 -20.91 -22.96
CA ALA A 353 -18.60 -20.16 -24.05
C ALA A 353 -18.36 -21.03 -25.31
N MET A 354 -17.91 -22.27 -25.15
CA MET A 354 -17.70 -23.22 -26.24
C MET A 354 -18.99 -23.55 -26.99
N LEU A 355 -20.10 -23.70 -26.27
CA LEU A 355 -21.41 -23.94 -26.88
C LEU A 355 -21.97 -22.69 -27.58
N LEU A 356 -21.61 -21.49 -27.09
CA LEU A 356 -22.13 -20.22 -27.60
C LEU A 356 -21.28 -19.61 -28.73
N GLU A 357 -20.02 -20.01 -28.88
CA GLU A 357 -19.09 -19.43 -29.86
C GLU A 357 -19.66 -19.46 -31.28
N LEU A 358 -20.15 -20.62 -31.74
CA LEU A 358 -20.67 -20.80 -33.09
C LEU A 358 -22.02 -20.08 -33.32
N PRO A 359 -23.05 -20.19 -32.46
CA PRO A 359 -24.27 -19.39 -32.57
C PRO A 359 -23.99 -17.88 -32.64
N PHE A 360 -23.12 -17.37 -31.76
CA PHE A 360 -22.79 -15.96 -31.72
C PHE A 360 -22.03 -15.51 -32.98
N LEU A 361 -21.05 -16.29 -33.44
CA LEU A 361 -20.32 -16.00 -34.67
C LEU A 361 -21.25 -15.98 -35.90
N ARG A 362 -22.20 -16.93 -36.01
CA ARG A 362 -23.20 -16.94 -37.08
C ARG A 362 -24.02 -15.65 -37.09
N LYS A 363 -24.50 -15.20 -35.92
CA LYS A 363 -25.24 -13.94 -35.80
C LYS A 363 -24.36 -12.73 -36.17
N VAL A 364 -23.10 -12.69 -35.76
CA VAL A 364 -22.18 -11.61 -36.12
C VAL A 364 -21.92 -11.56 -37.62
N LYS A 365 -21.74 -12.71 -38.27
CA LYS A 365 -21.61 -12.82 -39.73
C LYS A 365 -22.84 -12.29 -40.45
N GLU A 366 -24.04 -12.64 -39.97
CA GLU A 366 -25.29 -12.12 -40.52
C GLU A 366 -25.34 -10.59 -40.43
N LEU A 367 -25.05 -10.03 -39.26
CA LEU A 367 -25.00 -8.59 -39.04
C LEU A 367 -23.95 -7.91 -39.92
N ALA A 368 -22.74 -8.48 -40.00
CA ALA A 368 -21.67 -7.97 -40.85
C ALA A 368 -22.10 -7.95 -42.33
N ARG A 369 -22.67 -9.04 -42.84
CA ARG A 369 -23.16 -9.10 -44.23
C ARG A 369 -24.24 -8.05 -44.49
N ARG A 370 -25.18 -7.90 -43.57
CA ARG A 370 -26.32 -6.97 -43.71
C ARG A 370 -25.91 -5.51 -43.69
N TRP A 371 -24.91 -5.17 -42.86
CA TRP A 371 -24.53 -3.78 -42.59
C TRP A 371 -23.19 -3.38 -43.21
N GLY A 372 -22.68 -4.17 -44.17
CA GLY A 372 -21.46 -3.84 -44.92
C GLY A 372 -20.16 -4.01 -44.14
N GLY A 373 -20.17 -4.88 -43.12
CA GLY A 373 -19.01 -5.24 -42.33
C GLY A 373 -17.86 -5.80 -43.17
N LEU A 374 -16.65 -5.41 -42.77
CA LEU A 374 -15.40 -5.80 -43.36
C LEU A 374 -14.76 -6.92 -42.55
N VAL A 375 -14.08 -7.82 -43.25
CA VAL A 375 -13.28 -8.89 -42.65
C VAL A 375 -11.87 -8.87 -43.22
N GLN A 376 -10.93 -9.34 -42.40
CA GLN A 376 -9.53 -9.44 -42.79
C GLN A 376 -9.37 -10.58 -43.79
N GLU A 377 -8.77 -10.28 -44.95
CA GLU A 377 -8.33 -11.28 -45.90
C GLU A 377 -7.05 -11.94 -45.36
N GLN A 378 -7.10 -13.24 -45.06
CA GLN A 378 -5.95 -13.97 -44.55
C GLN A 378 -5.01 -14.31 -45.71
N ARG A 379 -3.93 -13.55 -45.88
CA ARG A 379 -2.84 -13.91 -46.81
C ARG A 379 -1.87 -14.88 -46.14
N GLU A 380 -1.47 -15.90 -46.88
CA GLU A 380 -0.33 -16.73 -46.54
C GLU A 380 0.95 -15.89 -46.77
N GLU A 381 1.61 -15.52 -45.67
CA GLU A 381 3.07 -15.30 -45.58
C GLU A 381 3.76 -13.99 -46.01
N GLU A 382 3.08 -12.90 -46.42
CA GLU A 382 3.79 -11.62 -46.66
C GLU A 382 3.55 -10.57 -45.56
N GLU A 383 4.65 -9.98 -45.06
CA GLU A 383 4.70 -8.75 -44.25
C GLU A 383 4.08 -7.58 -45.04
N GLY A 384 2.75 -7.55 -45.10
CA GLY A 384 1.99 -6.60 -45.91
C GLY A 384 0.85 -5.93 -45.15
N GLU A 385 0.39 -4.83 -45.72
CA GLU A 385 -0.77 -4.08 -45.28
C GLU A 385 -2.01 -4.99 -45.12
N VAL A 386 -2.72 -4.83 -44.00
CA VAL A 386 -3.92 -5.63 -43.71
C VAL A 386 -5.02 -5.28 -44.70
N ARG A 387 -5.32 -6.20 -45.62
CA ARG A 387 -6.40 -6.03 -46.59
C ARG A 387 -7.74 -6.38 -45.97
N TRP A 388 -8.66 -5.42 -46.02
CA TRP A 388 -10.04 -5.56 -45.57
C TRP A 388 -10.96 -5.71 -46.78
N VAL A 389 -11.78 -6.74 -46.76
CA VAL A 389 -12.77 -7.03 -47.81
C VAL A 389 -14.17 -7.06 -47.21
N ARG A 390 -15.17 -6.65 -47.99
CA ARG A 390 -16.58 -6.71 -47.55
C ARG A 390 -17.00 -8.17 -47.37
N TYR A 391 -17.68 -8.46 -46.26
CA TYR A 391 -18.16 -9.81 -45.98
C TYR A 391 -19.46 -10.09 -46.75
N GLU A 392 -19.39 -10.94 -47.77
CA GLU A 392 -20.55 -11.29 -48.61
C GLU A 392 -21.17 -12.65 -48.26
N GLY A 393 -20.48 -13.50 -47.50
CA GLY A 393 -21.01 -14.81 -47.06
C GLY A 393 -19.94 -15.87 -46.81
N ASP A 394 -20.37 -17.13 -46.76
CA ASP A 394 -19.52 -18.29 -46.41
C ASP A 394 -18.72 -18.86 -47.59
N GLU A 395 -18.93 -18.39 -48.82
CA GLU A 395 -18.22 -18.84 -50.02
C GLU A 395 -16.81 -18.23 -50.19
N MET A 396 -16.29 -17.56 -49.17
CA MET A 396 -14.96 -16.94 -49.25
C MET A 396 -13.87 -18.02 -49.18
N PRO A 397 -12.93 -18.06 -50.15
CA PRO A 397 -11.88 -19.08 -50.21
C PRO A 397 -10.90 -19.02 -49.02
N HIS A 398 -10.87 -17.90 -48.30
CA HIS A 398 -10.00 -17.69 -47.14
C HIS A 398 -10.81 -17.58 -45.86
N ARG A 399 -10.40 -18.28 -44.80
CA ARG A 399 -11.03 -18.18 -43.49
C ARG A 399 -10.81 -16.76 -42.95
N PRO A 400 -11.88 -15.97 -42.73
CA PRO A 400 -11.69 -14.62 -42.21
C PRO A 400 -11.14 -14.70 -40.79
N GLY A 401 -10.34 -13.69 -40.40
CA GLY A 401 -9.75 -13.56 -39.06
C GLY A 401 -10.76 -13.25 -37.95
N TRP A 402 -11.79 -14.10 -37.78
CA TRP A 402 -12.73 -14.02 -36.68
C TRP A 402 -12.04 -14.32 -35.35
N ALA A 403 -12.51 -13.68 -34.29
CA ALA A 403 -11.94 -13.91 -32.98
C ALA A 403 -12.31 -15.32 -32.49
N ARG A 404 -11.31 -16.05 -32.01
CA ARG A 404 -11.50 -17.28 -31.23
C ARG A 404 -11.89 -16.93 -29.80
N LEU A 405 -12.37 -17.93 -29.06
CA LEU A 405 -12.44 -17.85 -27.60
C LEU A 405 -11.16 -17.27 -27.01
N LYS A 406 -11.34 -16.43 -26.00
CA LYS A 406 -10.21 -15.90 -25.24
C LYS A 406 -9.40 -17.05 -24.65
N GLY A 407 -8.08 -16.91 -24.61
CA GLY A 407 -7.22 -17.90 -23.96
C GLY A 407 -7.45 -17.97 -22.45
N PHE A 408 -7.31 -19.17 -21.89
CA PHE A 408 -7.50 -19.45 -20.47
C PHE A 408 -6.56 -18.63 -19.58
N ASP A 409 -5.24 -18.64 -19.88
CA ASP A 409 -4.24 -17.88 -19.12
C ASP A 409 -4.53 -16.37 -19.11
N ARG A 410 -4.90 -15.83 -20.28
CA ARG A 410 -5.28 -14.42 -20.43
C ARG A 410 -6.56 -14.08 -19.64
N SER A 411 -7.44 -15.05 -19.44
CA SER A 411 -8.65 -14.91 -18.65
C SER A 411 -8.34 -14.89 -17.16
N ILE A 412 -7.49 -15.80 -16.69
CA ILE A 412 -6.96 -15.79 -15.31
C ILE A 412 -6.27 -14.46 -15.02
N GLU A 413 -5.38 -14.01 -15.91
CA GLU A 413 -4.66 -12.75 -15.74
C GLU A 413 -5.64 -11.56 -15.58
N LYS A 414 -6.68 -11.48 -16.41
CA LYS A 414 -7.70 -10.43 -16.33
C LYS A 414 -8.55 -10.55 -15.07
N LEU A 415 -8.89 -11.77 -14.64
CA LEU A 415 -9.65 -12.02 -13.41
C LEU A 415 -8.90 -11.55 -12.18
N CYS A 416 -7.62 -11.93 -12.06
CA CYS A 416 -6.78 -11.54 -10.93
C CYS A 416 -6.60 -10.02 -10.86
N ARG A 417 -6.36 -9.37 -12.02
CA ARG A 417 -6.07 -7.92 -12.07
C ARG A 417 -7.30 -7.04 -11.95
N SER A 418 -8.34 -7.31 -12.73
CA SER A 418 -9.46 -6.38 -12.92
C SER A 418 -10.71 -6.78 -12.14
N TYR A 419 -10.86 -8.05 -11.78
CA TYR A 419 -12.11 -8.57 -11.22
C TYR A 419 -11.95 -9.25 -9.85
N LYS A 420 -10.77 -9.16 -9.22
CA LYS A 420 -10.49 -9.76 -7.90
C LYS A 420 -10.84 -11.26 -7.82
N GLY A 421 -10.70 -11.97 -8.93
CA GLY A 421 -11.04 -13.39 -9.04
C GLY A 421 -12.52 -13.70 -9.27
N GLU A 422 -13.42 -12.70 -9.34
CA GLU A 422 -14.85 -12.91 -9.59
C GLU A 422 -15.13 -13.31 -11.05
N VAL A 423 -15.28 -14.61 -11.31
CA VAL A 423 -15.42 -15.20 -12.65
C VAL A 423 -16.58 -14.62 -13.45
N TRP A 424 -17.74 -14.40 -12.82
CA TRP A 424 -18.95 -13.86 -13.46
C TRP A 424 -18.83 -12.41 -13.97
N ARG A 425 -17.70 -11.72 -13.71
CA ARG A 425 -17.41 -10.40 -14.29
C ARG A 425 -16.63 -10.48 -15.61
N LEU A 426 -16.22 -11.68 -16.03
CA LEU A 426 -15.47 -11.88 -17.26
C LEU A 426 -16.39 -11.98 -18.48
N LEU A 427 -16.74 -10.83 -19.05
CA LEU A 427 -17.74 -10.71 -20.12
C LEU A 427 -17.20 -10.90 -21.55
N ASP A 428 -15.90 -11.12 -21.71
CA ASP A 428 -15.21 -11.12 -23.02
C ASP A 428 -14.56 -12.47 -23.36
N VAL A 429 -15.12 -13.59 -22.85
CA VAL A 429 -14.67 -14.93 -23.24
C VAL A 429 -15.10 -15.24 -24.67
N VAL A 430 -16.38 -15.06 -24.97
CA VAL A 430 -16.94 -15.03 -26.33
C VAL A 430 -16.95 -13.58 -26.80
N ARG A 431 -16.20 -13.30 -27.85
CA ARG A 431 -16.06 -11.94 -28.38
C ARG A 431 -15.94 -11.95 -29.90
N GLN A 432 -16.50 -10.94 -30.55
CA GLN A 432 -16.35 -10.73 -31.98
C GLN A 432 -16.21 -9.24 -32.31
N SER A 433 -15.74 -8.95 -33.52
CA SER A 433 -15.56 -7.58 -34.00
C SER A 433 -16.12 -7.45 -35.40
N ILE A 434 -16.89 -6.40 -35.65
CA ILE A 434 -17.31 -5.97 -36.99
C ILE A 434 -16.52 -4.71 -37.31
N VAL A 435 -15.79 -4.73 -38.42
CA VAL A 435 -15.00 -3.60 -38.90
C VAL A 435 -15.81 -2.88 -39.97
N LEU A 436 -15.87 -1.55 -39.90
CA LEU A 436 -16.73 -0.72 -40.76
C LEU A 436 -15.89 0.39 -41.40
N GLU A 437 -16.24 0.80 -42.61
CA GLU A 437 -15.45 1.79 -43.35
C GLU A 437 -15.69 3.21 -42.81
N SER A 438 -16.91 3.51 -42.35
CA SER A 438 -17.32 4.86 -41.94
C SER A 438 -18.14 4.88 -40.65
N VAL A 439 -18.22 6.07 -40.02
CA VAL A 439 -19.08 6.30 -38.85
C VAL A 439 -20.56 6.09 -39.19
N GLU A 440 -20.99 6.43 -40.40
CA GLU A 440 -22.36 6.19 -40.86
C GLU A 440 -22.71 4.70 -40.95
N GLU A 441 -21.82 3.88 -41.51
CA GLU A 441 -21.98 2.42 -41.48
C GLU A 441 -22.02 1.87 -40.05
N LEU A 442 -21.16 2.38 -39.15
CA LEU A 442 -21.17 2.00 -37.74
C LEU A 442 -22.49 2.33 -37.05
N ARG A 443 -23.05 3.51 -37.33
CA ARG A 443 -24.36 3.91 -36.80
C ARG A 443 -25.49 3.04 -37.32
N ARG A 444 -25.51 2.73 -38.62
CA ARG A 444 -26.49 1.83 -39.23
C ARG A 444 -26.38 0.42 -38.65
N CYS A 445 -25.16 -0.09 -38.47
CA CYS A 445 -24.90 -1.36 -37.81
C CYS A 445 -25.42 -1.38 -36.36
N LEU A 446 -25.12 -0.34 -35.55
CA LEU A 446 -25.65 -0.24 -34.19
C LEU A 446 -27.19 -0.24 -34.16
N GLN A 447 -27.82 0.51 -35.06
CA GLN A 447 -29.28 0.54 -35.18
C GLN A 447 -29.83 -0.84 -35.54
N GLY A 448 -29.18 -1.54 -36.47
CA GLY A 448 -29.54 -2.91 -36.83
C GLY A 448 -29.39 -3.89 -35.67
N VAL A 449 -28.33 -3.79 -34.87
CA VAL A 449 -28.16 -4.61 -33.66
C VAL A 449 -29.25 -4.31 -32.62
N ARG A 450 -29.68 -3.06 -32.52
CA ARG A 450 -30.76 -2.65 -31.61
C ARG A 450 -32.13 -3.19 -32.05
N GLU A 451 -32.35 -3.28 -33.36
CA GLU A 451 -33.61 -3.76 -33.96
C GLU A 451 -33.66 -5.29 -34.10
N ASP A 452 -32.53 -6.00 -33.94
CA ASP A 452 -32.46 -7.45 -33.99
C ASP A 452 -33.08 -8.08 -32.72
N GLU A 453 -34.17 -8.82 -32.87
CA GLU A 453 -34.90 -9.44 -31.76
C GLU A 453 -34.10 -10.52 -31.03
N GLU A 454 -33.08 -11.10 -31.66
CA GLU A 454 -32.21 -12.11 -31.05
C GLU A 454 -31.07 -11.50 -30.26
N VAL A 455 -30.71 -10.23 -30.49
CA VAL A 455 -29.56 -9.58 -29.85
C VAL A 455 -30.00 -8.56 -28.81
N VAL A 456 -29.76 -8.88 -27.54
CA VAL A 456 -30.10 -7.97 -26.45
C VAL A 456 -28.85 -7.22 -25.99
N ILE A 457 -28.83 -5.90 -26.22
CA ILE A 457 -27.76 -5.01 -25.76
C ILE A 457 -27.91 -4.75 -24.26
N LEU A 458 -26.89 -5.14 -23.50
CA LEU A 458 -26.82 -4.95 -22.05
C LEU A 458 -26.08 -3.67 -21.68
N ARG A 459 -24.98 -3.35 -22.37
CA ARG A 459 -24.18 -2.13 -22.16
C ARG A 459 -23.52 -1.66 -23.43
N VAL A 460 -23.34 -0.34 -23.51
CA VAL A 460 -22.59 0.32 -24.58
C VAL A 460 -21.42 1.11 -23.99
N LYS A 461 -20.22 0.82 -24.45
CA LYS A 461 -19.01 1.60 -24.17
C LYS A 461 -18.64 2.40 -25.41
N ASN A 462 -19.03 3.67 -25.43
CA ASN A 462 -18.77 4.58 -26.55
C ASN A 462 -17.43 5.29 -26.38
N ARG A 463 -16.35 4.75 -26.95
CA ARG A 463 -15.04 5.45 -27.00
C ARG A 463 -14.93 6.38 -28.20
N LEU A 464 -15.93 6.40 -29.07
CA LEU A 464 -16.08 7.36 -30.17
C LEU A 464 -16.81 8.64 -29.73
N ASP A 465 -17.19 8.78 -28.45
CA ASP A 465 -17.72 10.04 -27.93
C ASP A 465 -16.63 11.14 -28.02
N PRO A 466 -16.94 12.31 -28.60
CA PRO A 466 -16.03 13.47 -28.58
C PRO A 466 -15.57 13.88 -27.18
N GLY A 467 -16.40 13.66 -26.15
CA GLY A 467 -16.05 13.92 -24.75
C GLY A 467 -15.23 12.80 -24.08
N TYR A 468 -15.00 11.65 -24.73
CA TYR A 468 -14.24 10.54 -24.15
C TYR A 468 -12.74 10.85 -24.10
N SER A 469 -12.15 10.74 -22.91
CA SER A 469 -10.70 10.79 -22.71
C SER A 469 -10.06 9.47 -23.16
N SER A 470 -9.37 9.52 -24.29
CA SER A 470 -8.75 8.35 -24.92
C SER A 470 -7.43 7.92 -24.26
N GLN A 471 -6.98 8.60 -23.21
CA GLN A 471 -5.73 8.28 -22.52
C GLN A 471 -5.71 6.85 -21.97
N GLN A 472 -6.83 6.36 -21.42
CA GLN A 472 -6.91 5.00 -20.85
C GLN A 472 -6.84 3.89 -21.91
N SER A 473 -7.21 4.18 -23.15
CA SER A 473 -7.18 3.23 -24.27
C SER A 473 -5.95 3.42 -25.17
N GLY A 474 -4.97 4.25 -24.79
CA GLY A 474 -3.83 4.56 -25.64
C GLY A 474 -4.25 5.22 -26.95
N ALA A 475 -5.20 6.14 -26.89
CA ALA A 475 -5.89 6.77 -28.02
C ALA A 475 -6.77 5.87 -28.91
N TYR A 476 -6.78 4.54 -28.70
CA TYR A 476 -7.67 3.66 -29.45
C TYR A 476 -9.15 3.98 -29.17
N ARG A 477 -9.97 4.04 -30.22
CA ARG A 477 -11.41 4.31 -30.14
C ARG A 477 -12.23 3.26 -30.89
N ASP A 478 -13.28 2.79 -30.25
CA ASP A 478 -14.24 1.82 -30.74
C ASP A 478 -15.61 2.02 -30.06
N LEU A 479 -16.60 1.28 -30.54
CA LEU A 479 -17.88 1.13 -29.86
C LEU A 479 -18.02 -0.32 -29.40
N CYS A 480 -17.88 -0.55 -28.10
CA CYS A 480 -17.89 -1.89 -27.53
C CYS A 480 -19.23 -2.18 -26.85
N LEU A 481 -19.90 -3.24 -27.30
CA LEU A 481 -21.20 -3.67 -26.82
C LEU A 481 -21.04 -4.92 -25.97
N SER A 482 -21.67 -4.94 -24.80
CA SER A 482 -21.94 -6.18 -24.07
C SER A 482 -23.33 -6.65 -24.44
N VAL A 483 -23.44 -7.81 -25.06
CA VAL A 483 -24.69 -8.33 -25.63
C VAL A 483 -24.96 -9.74 -25.14
N ARG A 484 -26.21 -10.19 -25.19
CA ARG A 484 -26.58 -11.61 -25.06
C ARG A 484 -27.40 -12.02 -26.27
N LEU A 485 -27.25 -13.27 -26.68
CA LEU A 485 -28.02 -13.86 -27.77
C LEU A 485 -29.24 -14.58 -27.15
N ASP A 486 -30.44 -14.09 -27.43
CA ASP A 486 -31.71 -14.53 -26.85
C ASP A 486 -32.64 -15.12 -27.92
N ASN A 487 -32.18 -16.21 -28.54
CA ASN A 487 -32.95 -16.96 -29.52
C ASN A 487 -33.35 -18.35 -28.99
N GLU A 488 -34.11 -19.10 -29.79
CA GLU A 488 -34.58 -20.42 -29.36
C GLU A 488 -33.44 -21.39 -29.07
N GLU A 489 -32.37 -21.37 -29.86
CA GLU A 489 -31.19 -22.22 -29.69
C GLU A 489 -30.50 -21.93 -28.35
N THR A 490 -30.19 -20.66 -28.05
CA THR A 490 -29.52 -20.31 -26.78
C THR A 490 -30.40 -20.51 -25.57
N ARG A 491 -31.73 -20.37 -25.69
CA ARG A 491 -32.68 -20.72 -24.61
C ARG A 491 -32.68 -22.22 -24.34
N ARG A 492 -32.73 -23.05 -25.39
CA ARG A 492 -32.69 -24.52 -25.25
C ARG A 492 -31.39 -25.01 -24.61
N LEU A 493 -30.27 -24.35 -24.91
CA LEU A 493 -28.96 -24.66 -24.32
C LEU A 493 -28.75 -24.04 -22.91
N GLY A 494 -29.67 -23.20 -22.42
CA GLY A 494 -29.50 -22.49 -21.15
C GLY A 494 -28.42 -21.39 -21.17
N LEU A 495 -28.10 -20.87 -22.36
CA LEU A 495 -27.04 -19.90 -22.61
C LEU A 495 -27.55 -18.47 -22.85
N SER A 496 -28.86 -18.24 -22.81
CA SER A 496 -29.49 -16.94 -23.13
C SER A 496 -29.11 -15.79 -22.18
N LEU A 497 -28.43 -16.08 -21.06
CA LEU A 497 -27.90 -15.10 -20.11
C LEU A 497 -26.38 -14.93 -20.19
N HIS A 498 -25.69 -15.73 -21.01
CA HIS A 498 -24.26 -15.59 -21.19
C HIS A 498 -23.97 -14.31 -21.98
N VAL A 499 -23.06 -13.49 -21.45
CA VAL A 499 -22.70 -12.20 -22.04
C VAL A 499 -21.53 -12.39 -23.00
N CYS A 500 -21.71 -11.90 -24.22
CA CYS A 500 -20.69 -11.78 -25.25
C CYS A 500 -20.24 -10.32 -25.42
N GLU A 501 -19.03 -10.13 -25.94
CA GLU A 501 -18.54 -8.81 -26.36
C GLU A 501 -18.62 -8.65 -27.88
N LEU A 502 -19.30 -7.61 -28.37
CA LEU A 502 -19.32 -7.22 -29.78
C LEU A 502 -18.66 -5.85 -29.93
N GLN A 503 -17.54 -5.80 -30.65
CA GLN A 503 -16.82 -4.56 -30.94
C GLN A 503 -17.16 -4.06 -32.35
N LEU A 504 -17.67 -2.84 -32.45
CA LEU A 504 -17.81 -2.13 -33.71
C LEU A 504 -16.62 -1.18 -33.84
N SER A 505 -15.74 -1.44 -34.79
CA SER A 505 -14.49 -0.71 -34.99
C SER A 505 -14.46 -0.07 -36.36
N LEU A 506 -13.88 1.12 -36.48
CA LEU A 506 -13.56 1.70 -37.78
C LEU A 506 -12.32 1.03 -38.35
N LYS A 507 -12.31 0.86 -39.68
CA LYS A 507 -11.22 0.23 -40.42
C LYS A 507 -9.86 0.82 -40.07
N ASP A 508 -9.71 2.14 -40.15
CA ASP A 508 -8.42 2.80 -39.89
C ASP A 508 -7.85 2.47 -38.51
N TYR A 509 -8.69 2.49 -37.48
CA TYR A 509 -8.28 2.08 -36.13
C TYR A 509 -7.89 0.60 -36.07
N LYS A 510 -8.69 -0.28 -36.68
CA LYS A 510 -8.44 -1.73 -36.63
C LYS A 510 -7.21 -2.13 -37.43
N SER A 511 -7.00 -1.53 -38.60
CA SER A 511 -5.82 -1.72 -39.44
C SER A 511 -4.55 -1.43 -38.67
N TRP A 512 -4.47 -0.26 -38.02
CA TRP A 512 -3.29 0.11 -37.24
C TRP A 512 -3.07 -0.81 -36.03
N ALA A 513 -4.14 -1.19 -35.33
CA ALA A 513 -4.03 -2.11 -34.19
C ALA A 513 -3.49 -3.50 -34.57
N MET A 514 -3.76 -3.94 -35.81
CA MET A 514 -3.26 -5.19 -36.36
C MET A 514 -1.88 -5.04 -37.01
N HIS A 515 -1.55 -3.84 -37.48
CA HIS A 515 -0.26 -3.51 -38.07
C HIS A 515 0.87 -3.51 -37.03
N SER A 516 2.04 -4.03 -37.42
CA SER A 516 3.28 -4.02 -36.62
C SER A 516 3.11 -4.41 -35.15
N ASP A 517 2.30 -5.42 -34.81
CA ASP A 517 2.12 -5.84 -33.42
C ASP A 517 1.53 -4.75 -32.48
N GLY A 518 0.71 -3.83 -32.99
CA GLY A 518 0.06 -2.77 -32.19
C GLY A 518 -0.67 -3.29 -30.95
N HIS A 519 -1.36 -4.43 -31.07
CA HIS A 519 -1.97 -5.10 -29.91
C HIS A 519 -0.95 -5.51 -28.84
N LYS A 520 0.22 -6.02 -29.23
CA LYS A 520 1.28 -6.42 -28.28
C LYS A 520 1.86 -5.19 -27.58
N ARG A 521 2.08 -4.09 -28.29
CA ARG A 521 2.51 -2.81 -27.69
C ARG A 521 1.50 -2.29 -26.68
N TYR A 522 0.22 -2.29 -27.02
CA TYR A 522 -0.84 -1.91 -26.09
C TYR A 522 -0.87 -2.79 -24.83
N VAL A 523 -0.72 -4.11 -24.99
CA VAL A 523 -0.64 -5.04 -23.86
C VAL A 523 0.58 -4.72 -22.99
N ALA A 524 1.75 -4.48 -23.57
CA ALA A 524 2.96 -4.11 -22.85
C ALA A 524 2.82 -2.77 -22.11
N TYR A 525 2.22 -1.77 -22.74
CA TYR A 525 1.89 -0.48 -22.13
C TYR A 525 1.01 -0.65 -20.89
N ARG A 526 -0.11 -1.36 -21.05
CA ARG A 526 -1.06 -1.60 -19.96
C ARG A 526 -0.43 -2.40 -18.81
N ASN A 527 0.36 -3.42 -19.14
CA ASN A 527 1.06 -4.25 -18.15
C ASN A 527 2.11 -3.43 -17.38
N THR A 528 2.85 -2.56 -18.05
CA THR A 528 3.83 -1.67 -17.40
C THR A 528 3.18 -0.66 -16.46
N ARG A 529 1.93 -0.25 -16.73
CA ARG A 529 1.15 0.65 -15.85
C ARG A 529 0.51 -0.05 -14.65
N GLY A 530 0.52 -1.39 -14.63
CA GLY A 530 -0.12 -2.18 -13.57
C GLY A 530 -1.65 -2.10 -13.56
N GLU A 531 -2.28 -1.87 -14.71
CA GLU A 531 -3.75 -1.72 -14.85
C GLU A 531 -4.57 -3.02 -14.91
#